data_AF-A0A848K5B8-F1
#
_entry.id   AF-A0A848K5B8-F1
#
_cell.length_a   1.000
_cell.length_b   1.000
_cell.length_c   1.000
_cell.angle_alpha   90.00
_cell.angle_beta   90.00
_cell.angle_gamma   90.00
#
_symmetry.space_group_name_H-M   'P 1'
#
loop_
_entity.id
_entity.type
_entity.pdbx_description
1 polymer ?
#
loop_
_entity_poly.entity_id
_entity_poly.type
_entity_poly.pdbx_seq_one_letter_code
_entity_poly.pdbx_strand_id
1 'polypeptide(L)'
;MAEGNDVRPLSRDVRRRNSGTVTGPFREPLVQEPNSMTNPQRVVASIEEMRSASKGWTQASHYLVDAVNKTAPLQLSGLQAGIFQLACDDYVKATNYISDRLQEGVTETANISFALFLAASNYEREDQEGAHDFTHIDAGER
;
A
#
# COMPACT_ATOMS: atom_id res chain seq x y z
N MET A 1 0.52 -63.50 -5.13
CA MET A 1 1.38 -62.52 -5.83
C MET A 1 1.34 -61.24 -5.01
N ALA A 2 2.50 -60.81 -4.53
CA ALA A 2 2.77 -59.56 -3.81
C ALA A 2 2.52 -58.34 -4.75
N GLU A 3 2.37 -57.09 -4.33
CA GLU A 3 3.10 -56.33 -3.31
C GLU A 3 2.21 -55.24 -2.68
N GLY A 4 2.34 -55.09 -1.36
CA GLY A 4 1.88 -53.92 -0.61
C GLY A 4 2.93 -52.82 -0.66
N ASN A 5 2.50 -51.57 -0.80
CA ASN A 5 3.39 -50.42 -0.81
C ASN A 5 3.60 -49.91 0.62
N ASP A 6 4.87 -49.90 1.00
CA ASP A 6 5.40 -49.87 2.35
C ASP A 6 5.59 -48.43 2.87
N VAL A 7 5.10 -48.18 4.08
CA VAL A 7 5.19 -46.90 4.78
C VAL A 7 6.53 -46.83 5.50
N ARG A 8 7.44 -45.95 5.09
CA ARG A 8 8.73 -45.77 5.78
C ARG A 8 8.61 -44.84 7.01
N PRO A 9 9.21 -45.20 8.16
CA PRO A 9 9.13 -44.42 9.40
C PRO A 9 10.23 -43.35 9.54
N LEU A 10 9.95 -42.39 10.44
CA LEU A 10 10.79 -41.28 10.90
C LEU A 10 12.08 -41.74 11.60
N SER A 11 13.21 -41.08 11.31
CA SER A 11 14.37 -41.03 12.22
C SER A 11 14.88 -39.60 12.38
N ARG A 12 14.68 -39.09 13.60
CA ARG A 12 15.36 -37.92 14.17
C ARG A 12 16.80 -38.34 14.49
N ASP A 13 17.78 -37.67 13.89
CA ASP A 13 19.14 -37.68 14.41
C ASP A 13 19.58 -36.26 14.78
N VAL A 14 19.42 -36.00 16.08
CA VAL A 14 20.09 -34.92 16.80
C VAL A 14 21.49 -35.43 17.12
N ARG A 15 22.53 -34.86 16.52
CA ARG A 15 23.85 -34.84 17.16
C ARG A 15 24.68 -33.59 16.83
N ARG A 16 24.90 -32.85 17.91
CA ARG A 16 25.76 -31.70 18.17
C ARG A 16 27.26 -31.92 17.85
N ARG A 17 27.93 -30.76 17.66
CA ARG A 17 29.32 -30.34 17.99
C ARG A 17 30.40 -30.48 16.91
N ASN A 18 30.94 -29.35 16.42
CA ASN A 18 32.14 -28.66 16.94
C ASN A 18 32.40 -27.38 16.10
N SER A 19 32.35 -26.17 16.66
CA SER A 19 33.50 -25.39 17.17
C SER A 19 34.66 -25.22 16.17
N GLY A 20 34.59 -24.13 15.40
CA GLY A 20 35.74 -23.49 14.75
C GLY A 20 35.71 -22.01 15.10
N THR A 21 36.65 -21.59 15.93
CA THR A 21 36.96 -20.21 16.27
C THR A 21 37.43 -19.48 15.01
N VAL A 22 36.67 -18.49 14.54
CA VAL A 22 37.17 -17.50 13.56
C VAL A 22 37.12 -16.14 14.23
N THR A 23 38.29 -15.76 14.72
CA THR A 23 38.63 -14.42 15.20
C THR A 23 38.69 -13.49 13.98
N GLY A 24 37.57 -12.84 13.67
CA GLY A 24 37.48 -11.69 12.78
C GLY A 24 36.95 -10.50 13.59
N PRO A 25 37.31 -9.25 13.26
CA PRO A 25 36.89 -8.10 14.07
C PRO A 25 35.37 -8.08 14.12
N PHE A 26 34.85 -8.20 15.34
CA PHE A 26 33.45 -8.03 15.67
C PHE A 26 33.07 -6.62 15.23
N ARG A 27 32.47 -6.50 14.05
CA ARG A 27 31.91 -5.23 13.59
C ARG A 27 30.77 -4.94 14.55
N GLU A 28 31.01 -4.03 15.48
CA GLU A 28 29.97 -3.50 16.35
C GLU A 28 28.74 -3.20 15.49
N PRO A 29 27.52 -3.58 15.90
CA PRO A 29 26.36 -3.02 15.26
C PRO A 29 26.51 -1.51 15.41
N LEU A 30 26.60 -0.80 14.29
CA LEU A 30 26.45 0.65 14.26
C LEU A 30 25.14 0.93 14.97
N VAL A 31 25.23 1.31 16.24
CA VAL A 31 24.21 2.10 16.90
C VAL A 31 24.01 3.26 15.95
N GLN A 32 22.87 3.27 15.25
CA GLN A 32 22.47 4.46 14.52
C GLN A 32 22.45 5.58 15.56
N GLU A 33 23.44 6.46 15.48
CA GLU A 33 23.47 7.64 16.33
C GLU A 33 22.12 8.37 16.17
N PRO A 34 21.49 8.80 17.26
CA PRO A 34 20.25 9.56 17.20
C PRO A 34 20.57 10.99 16.77
N ASN A 35 20.85 11.20 15.49
CA ASN A 35 20.74 12.51 14.86
C ASN A 35 20.79 12.42 13.33
N SER A 36 19.70 11.93 12.75
CA SER A 36 19.31 12.42 11.43
C SER A 36 18.61 13.74 11.65
N MET A 37 19.38 14.83 11.72
CA MET A 37 18.83 16.18 11.57
C MET A 37 18.14 16.20 10.22
N THR A 38 16.84 15.95 10.20
CA THR A 38 16.05 15.82 8.98
C THR A 38 16.22 17.13 8.23
N ASN A 39 16.91 17.08 7.08
CA ASN A 39 17.16 18.29 6.31
C ASN A 39 15.79 18.94 5.99
N PRO A 40 15.51 20.17 6.45
CA PRO A 40 14.19 20.81 6.30
C PRO A 40 13.74 20.87 4.84
N GLN A 41 14.68 21.04 3.90
CA GLN A 41 14.39 21.03 2.47
C GLN A 41 13.89 19.67 1.97
N ARG A 42 14.36 18.57 2.57
CA ARG A 42 13.87 17.21 2.25
C ARG A 42 12.46 16.99 2.79
N VAL A 43 12.13 17.53 3.97
CA VAL A 43 10.78 17.45 4.53
C VAL A 43 9.80 18.20 3.64
N VAL A 44 10.11 19.45 3.28
CA VAL A 44 9.28 20.26 2.37
C VAL A 44 9.10 19.58 1.00
N ALA A 45 10.18 19.06 0.40
CA ALA A 45 10.08 18.32 -0.86
C ALA A 45 9.17 17.10 -0.73
N SER A 46 9.28 16.33 0.36
CA SER A 46 8.43 15.16 0.59
C SER A 46 6.95 15.51 0.82
N ILE A 47 6.66 16.65 1.48
CA ILE A 47 5.29 17.16 1.65
C ILE A 47 4.67 17.50 0.30
N GLU A 48 5.42 18.18 -0.58
CA GLU A 48 4.91 18.53 -1.91
C GLU A 48 4.73 17.28 -2.78
N GLU A 49 5.63 16.30 -2.70
CA GLU A 49 5.47 15.01 -3.37
C GLU A 49 4.19 14.29 -2.91
N MET A 50 3.92 14.25 -1.60
CA MET A 50 2.68 13.66 -1.07
C MET A 50 1.43 14.39 -1.55
N ARG A 51 1.46 15.73 -1.63
CA ARG A 51 0.34 16.53 -2.17
C ARG A 51 0.12 16.27 -3.65
N SER A 52 1.20 16.22 -4.43
CA SER A 52 1.15 15.91 -5.86
C SER A 52 0.58 14.51 -6.10
N ALA A 53 1.08 13.52 -5.37
CA ALA A 53 0.59 12.15 -5.43
C ALA A 53 -0.89 12.06 -5.03
N SER A 54 -1.31 12.73 -3.95
CA SER A 54 -2.72 12.82 -3.53
C SER A 54 -3.61 13.32 -4.67
N LYS A 55 -3.24 14.42 -5.33
CA LYS A 55 -3.99 14.94 -6.51
C LYS A 55 -4.06 13.91 -7.64
N GLY A 56 -2.96 13.23 -7.93
CA GLY A 56 -2.91 12.15 -8.93
C GLY A 56 -3.88 11.01 -8.62
N TRP A 57 -3.93 10.58 -7.36
CA TRP A 57 -4.86 9.54 -6.90
C TRP A 57 -6.33 9.99 -6.93
N THR A 58 -6.62 11.26 -6.59
CA THR A 58 -7.96 11.83 -6.77
C THR A 58 -8.39 11.82 -8.23
N GLN A 59 -7.49 12.22 -9.13
CA GLN A 59 -7.78 12.23 -10.56
C GLN A 59 -8.01 10.81 -11.10
N ALA A 60 -7.23 9.82 -10.64
CA ALA A 60 -7.46 8.42 -10.98
C ALA A 60 -8.84 7.93 -10.50
N SER A 61 -9.27 8.30 -9.29
CA SER A 61 -10.60 8.00 -8.78
C SER A 61 -11.70 8.56 -9.69
N HIS A 62 -11.56 9.81 -10.16
CA HIS A 62 -12.51 10.40 -11.12
C HIS A 62 -12.57 9.64 -12.44
N TYR A 63 -11.43 9.22 -12.99
CA TYR A 63 -11.42 8.40 -14.21
C TYR A 63 -12.10 7.04 -14.03
N LEU A 64 -11.97 6.44 -12.85
CA LEU A 64 -12.66 5.20 -12.53
C LEU A 64 -14.17 5.42 -12.39
N VAL A 65 -14.62 6.53 -11.79
CA VAL A 65 -16.04 6.90 -11.76
C VAL A 65 -16.59 7.06 -13.18
N ASP A 66 -15.87 7.74 -14.07
CA ASP A 66 -16.26 7.88 -15.47
C ASP A 66 -16.33 6.52 -16.19
N ALA A 67 -15.42 5.61 -15.86
CA ALA A 67 -15.46 4.26 -16.40
C ALA A 67 -16.69 3.47 -15.89
N VAL A 68 -17.03 3.55 -14.59
CA VAL A 68 -18.25 2.94 -14.04
C VAL A 68 -19.48 3.46 -14.80
N ASN A 69 -19.59 4.78 -14.99
CA ASN A 69 -20.70 5.39 -15.70
C ASN A 69 -20.84 4.90 -17.15
N LYS A 70 -19.73 4.56 -17.81
CA LYS A 70 -19.71 3.98 -19.16
C LYS A 70 -20.05 2.50 -19.18
N THR A 71 -19.93 1.78 -18.06
CA THR A 71 -20.32 0.36 -17.97
C THR A 71 -21.81 0.16 -17.71
N ALA A 72 -22.50 1.12 -17.08
CA ALA A 72 -23.93 1.00 -16.78
C ALA A 72 -24.81 0.72 -18.02
N PRO A 73 -24.63 1.38 -19.18
CA PRO A 73 -25.40 1.10 -20.39
C PRO A 73 -25.09 -0.26 -21.03
N LEU A 74 -23.99 -0.91 -20.65
CA LEU A 74 -23.60 -2.21 -21.18
C LEU A 74 -24.41 -3.35 -20.57
N GLN A 75 -25.15 -3.13 -19.48
CA GLN A 75 -25.97 -4.15 -18.85
C GLN A 75 -27.19 -4.48 -19.73
N LEU A 76 -27.23 -5.69 -20.28
CA LEU A 76 -28.35 -6.20 -21.06
C LEU A 76 -29.34 -6.93 -20.15
N SER A 77 -30.63 -6.74 -20.41
CA SER A 77 -31.68 -7.53 -19.77
C SER A 77 -31.94 -8.84 -20.54
N GLY A 78 -32.33 -9.89 -19.83
CA GLY A 78 -32.71 -11.17 -20.46
C GLY A 78 -33.83 -11.02 -21.51
N LEU A 79 -34.74 -10.05 -21.33
CA LEU A 79 -35.79 -9.76 -22.29
C LEU A 79 -35.24 -9.20 -23.62
N GLN A 80 -34.16 -8.41 -23.57
CA GLN A 80 -33.47 -7.91 -24.77
C GLN A 80 -32.65 -9.01 -25.46
N ALA A 81 -32.20 -10.01 -24.71
CA ALA A 81 -31.36 -11.10 -25.23
C ALA A 81 -32.13 -12.17 -26.01
N GLY A 82 -33.42 -12.37 -25.70
CA GLY A 82 -34.29 -13.32 -26.39
C GLY A 82 -33.69 -14.73 -26.41
N ILE A 83 -33.48 -15.30 -27.61
CA ILE A 83 -32.92 -16.65 -27.79
C ILE A 83 -31.47 -16.80 -27.30
N PHE A 84 -30.76 -15.68 -27.10
CA PHE A 84 -29.36 -15.66 -26.66
C PHE A 84 -29.22 -15.53 -25.15
N GLN A 85 -30.28 -15.79 -24.38
CA GLN A 85 -30.29 -15.60 -22.93
C GLN A 85 -29.11 -16.28 -22.23
N LEU A 86 -28.77 -17.52 -22.62
CA LEU A 86 -27.64 -18.25 -22.01
C LEU A 86 -26.29 -17.54 -22.22
N ALA A 87 -26.05 -16.98 -23.42
CA ALA A 87 -24.85 -16.20 -23.70
C ALA A 87 -24.90 -14.81 -23.04
N CYS A 88 -26.09 -14.23 -22.92
CA CYS A 88 -26.30 -12.96 -22.24
C CYS A 88 -26.03 -13.06 -20.73
N ASP A 89 -26.33 -14.20 -20.10
CA ASP A 89 -26.09 -14.40 -18.67
C ASP A 89 -24.59 -14.29 -18.34
N ASP A 90 -23.73 -14.92 -19.14
CA ASP A 90 -22.27 -14.84 -18.95
C ASP A 90 -21.72 -13.46 -19.26
N TYR A 91 -22.28 -12.78 -20.26
CA TYR A 91 -21.97 -11.39 -20.54
C TYR A 91 -22.33 -10.47 -19.36
N VAL A 92 -23.54 -10.61 -18.80
CA VAL A 92 -24.00 -9.81 -17.65
C VAL A 92 -23.11 -10.05 -16.42
N LYS A 93 -22.72 -11.31 -16.16
CA LYS A 93 -21.75 -11.62 -15.09
C LYS A 93 -20.43 -10.88 -15.28
N ALA A 94 -19.90 -10.88 -16.51
CA ALA A 94 -18.66 -10.18 -16.82
C ALA A 94 -18.79 -8.67 -16.65
N THR A 95 -19.88 -8.06 -17.14
CA THR A 95 -20.11 -6.61 -16.96
C THR A 95 -20.27 -6.22 -15.50
N ASN A 96 -20.96 -7.04 -14.71
CA ASN A 96 -21.12 -6.81 -13.27
C ASN A 96 -19.77 -6.91 -12.55
N TYR A 97 -19.00 -7.96 -12.82
CA TYR A 97 -17.66 -8.10 -12.24
C TYR A 97 -16.75 -6.91 -12.54
N ILE A 98 -16.78 -6.40 -13.78
CA ILE A 98 -16.00 -5.21 -14.17
C ILE A 98 -16.50 -3.97 -13.41
N SER A 99 -17.81 -3.75 -13.34
CA SER A 99 -18.39 -2.63 -12.58
C SER A 99 -17.99 -2.68 -11.11
N ASP A 100 -18.05 -3.85 -10.48
CA ASP A 100 -17.68 -4.04 -9.08
C ASP A 100 -16.21 -3.71 -8.82
N ARG A 101 -15.31 -4.19 -9.70
CA ARG A 101 -13.86 -3.90 -9.59
C ARG A 101 -13.55 -2.43 -9.82
N LEU A 102 -14.27 -1.76 -10.71
CA LEU A 102 -14.12 -0.33 -10.92
C LEU A 102 -14.59 0.46 -9.69
N GLN A 103 -15.72 0.10 -9.09
CA GLN A 103 -16.23 0.74 -7.87
C GLN A 103 -15.27 0.56 -6.68
N GLU A 104 -14.73 -0.65 -6.50
CA GLU A 104 -13.68 -0.90 -5.50
C GLU A 104 -12.46 -0.01 -5.76
N GLY A 105 -12.01 0.09 -7.02
CA GLY A 105 -10.93 0.97 -7.41
C GLY A 105 -11.20 2.45 -7.09
N VAL A 106 -12.43 2.94 -7.31
CA VAL A 106 -12.83 4.32 -6.94
C VAL A 106 -12.60 4.55 -5.46
N THR A 107 -13.07 3.63 -4.61
CA THR A 107 -12.95 3.72 -3.15
C THR A 107 -11.49 3.69 -2.72
N GLU A 108 -10.71 2.73 -3.20
CA GLU A 108 -9.32 2.57 -2.74
C GLU A 108 -8.42 3.74 -3.20
N THR A 109 -8.61 4.23 -4.42
CA THR A 109 -7.86 5.40 -4.92
C THR A 109 -8.20 6.68 -4.14
N ALA A 110 -9.47 6.86 -3.77
CA ALA A 110 -9.87 7.96 -2.89
C ALA A 110 -9.26 7.84 -1.49
N ASN A 111 -9.22 6.63 -0.92
CA ASN A 111 -8.60 6.37 0.38
C ASN A 111 -7.09 6.69 0.36
N ILE A 112 -6.37 6.27 -0.69
CA ILE A 112 -4.94 6.58 -0.85
C ILE A 112 -4.73 8.08 -0.94
N SER A 113 -5.52 8.77 -1.76
CA SER A 113 -5.45 10.23 -1.89
C SER A 113 -5.63 10.93 -0.54
N PHE A 114 -6.65 10.52 0.22
CA PHE A 114 -6.95 11.09 1.52
C PHE A 114 -5.84 10.82 2.54
N ALA A 115 -5.29 9.61 2.58
CA ALA A 115 -4.18 9.25 3.46
C ALA A 115 -2.93 10.11 3.19
N LEU A 116 -2.57 10.30 1.93
CA LEU A 116 -1.45 11.15 1.53
C LEU A 116 -1.68 12.62 1.89
N PHE A 117 -2.90 13.12 1.68
CA PHE A 117 -3.26 14.49 2.07
C PHE A 117 -3.16 14.70 3.58
N LEU A 118 -3.66 13.76 4.38
CA LEU A 118 -3.58 13.83 5.84
C LEU A 118 -2.13 13.75 6.33
N ALA A 119 -1.33 12.85 5.76
CA ALA A 119 0.09 12.75 6.10
C ALA A 119 0.82 14.07 5.81
N ALA A 120 0.64 14.64 4.63
CA ALA A 120 1.22 15.93 4.26
C ALA A 120 0.79 17.07 5.20
N SER A 121 -0.50 17.11 5.56
CA SER A 121 -1.05 18.13 6.47
C SER A 121 -0.50 17.99 7.89
N ASN A 122 -0.31 16.76 8.37
CA ASN A 122 0.27 16.51 9.69
C ASN A 122 1.74 16.95 9.75
N TYR A 123 2.54 16.61 8.75
CA TYR A 123 3.94 17.04 8.71
C TYR A 123 4.10 18.55 8.60
N GLU A 124 3.25 19.22 7.82
CA GLU A 124 3.26 20.69 7.72
C GLU A 124 2.88 21.34 9.06
N ARG A 125 1.91 20.77 9.78
CA ARG A 125 1.52 21.24 11.11
C ARG A 125 2.65 21.05 12.13
N GLU A 126 3.29 19.89 12.13
CA GLU A 126 4.43 19.60 13.03
C GLU A 126 5.63 20.51 12.75
N ASP A 127 5.92 20.81 11.48
CA ASP A 127 6.98 21.74 11.08
C ASP A 127 6.69 23.18 11.58
N GLN A 128 5.44 23.63 11.46
CA GLN A 128 5.01 24.93 11.98
C GLN A 128 5.08 25.00 13.51
N GLU A 129 4.56 23.98 14.20
CA GLU A 129 4.59 23.91 15.68
C GLU A 129 6.04 23.88 16.20
N GLY A 130 6.92 23.10 15.56
CA GLY A 130 8.34 23.03 15.91
C GLY A 130 9.09 24.35 15.65
N ALA A 131 8.76 25.08 14.57
CA ALA A 131 9.36 26.37 14.29
C ALA A 131 9.03 27.44 15.35
N HIS A 132 7.87 27.35 15.99
CA HIS A 132 7.46 28.28 17.06
C HIS A 132 8.19 28.03 18.39
N ASP A 133 8.53 26.78 18.72
CA ASP A 133 9.14 26.42 20.00
C ASP A 133 10.59 26.98 20.14
N PHE A 134 11.34 27.04 19.05
CA PHE A 134 12.69 27.64 19.05
C PHE A 134 12.68 29.16 19.24
N THR A 135 11.63 29.86 18.80
CA THR A 135 11.56 31.33 18.95
C THR A 135 11.37 31.79 20.40
N HIS A 136 10.84 30.93 21.27
CA HIS A 136 10.61 31.28 22.68
C HIS A 136 11.84 31.01 23.58
N ILE A 137 12.77 30.15 23.15
CA ILE A 137 13.98 29.83 23.92
C ILE A 137 15.04 30.92 23.73
N ASP A 138 15.21 31.46 22.52
CA ASP A 138 16.19 32.52 22.23
C ASP A 138 15.77 33.92 22.74
N ALA A 139 14.48 34.13 23.03
CA ALA A 139 13.97 35.40 23.55
C ALA A 139 14.04 35.53 25.09
N GLY A 140 14.44 34.46 25.80
CA GLY A 140 14.47 34.38 27.26
C GLY A 140 15.82 34.62 27.93
N GLU A 141 16.92 34.73 27.18
CA GLU A 141 18.26 35.06 27.71
C GLU A 141 18.70 36.46 27.29
N ARG A 142 18.14 37.51 27.89
CA ARG A 142 18.77 38.83 28.03
C ARG A 142 18.36 39.53 29.31
#